data_AF-A0A2E0VV78-F1
#
_entry.id   AF-A0A2E0VV78-F1
#
_cell.length_a   1.000
_cell.length_b   1.000
_cell.length_c   1.000
_cell.angle_alpha   90.00
_cell.angle_beta   90.00
_cell.angle_gamma   90.00
#
_symmetry.space_group_name_H-M   'P 1'
#
loop_
_entity.id
_entity.type
_entity.pdbx_description
1 polymer ?
#
loop_
_entity_poly.entity_id
_entity_poly.type
_entity_poly.pdbx_seq_one_letter_code
_entity_poly.pdbx_strand_id
1 'polypeptide(L)'
;MHQIGGWWLGLLFLLLDLILIGDLYEMLSNAIKAPRELTATEEKIAKRLFGDALRYQLIRLDEKAKLVCKPRGIAYVSLFTINSWGALSSRTLIHELVHVWQYQRLGLAYIPLALLAQKSKEGYDYGGTAALINAKSAGFGLASFNLEQQAEILADYYAELMHTSSSRKPTMEDHVSELEYFASQVRSPESQNEFPGRKVS
;
A
#
# COMPACT_ATOMS: atom_id res chain seq x y z
N MET A 1 -5.36 17.05 24.27
CA MET A 1 -4.92 15.91 25.11
C MET A 1 -5.54 14.64 24.54
N HIS A 2 -4.76 13.73 23.94
CA HIS A 2 -5.00 12.28 23.71
C HIS A 2 -4.02 11.78 22.62
N GLN A 3 -2.74 11.56 22.96
CA GLN A 3 -1.77 10.86 22.08
C GLN A 3 -0.69 10.11 22.89
N ILE A 4 -1.06 9.59 24.07
CA ILE A 4 -0.15 8.76 24.90
C ILE A 4 -0.46 7.25 24.76
N GLY A 5 -1.57 6.88 24.10
CA GLY A 5 -2.08 5.50 24.11
C GLY A 5 -1.62 4.54 23.00
N GLY A 6 -1.03 5.03 21.90
CA GLY A 6 -0.75 4.20 20.71
C GLY A 6 0.67 3.65 20.60
N TRP A 7 1.64 4.29 21.25
CA TRP A 7 3.08 3.96 21.10
C TRP A 7 3.42 2.56 21.62
N TRP A 8 2.78 2.13 22.69
CA TRP A 8 2.97 0.79 23.26
C TRP A 8 2.53 -0.32 22.32
N LEU A 9 1.48 -0.09 21.51
CA LEU A 9 1.04 -1.05 20.51
C LEU A 9 2.05 -1.17 19.37
N GLY A 10 2.57 -0.03 18.88
CA GLY A 10 3.65 -0.03 17.89
C GLY A 10 4.90 -0.73 18.42
N LEU A 11 5.30 -0.42 19.66
CA LEU A 11 6.44 -1.08 20.31
C LEU A 11 6.24 -2.59 20.45
N LEU A 12 5.03 -3.04 20.80
CA LEU A 12 4.70 -4.46 20.86
C LEU A 12 4.94 -5.15 19.51
N PHE A 13 4.45 -4.58 18.41
CA PHE A 13 4.65 -5.17 17.09
C PHE A 13 6.12 -5.17 16.65
N LEU A 14 6.90 -4.16 17.02
CA LEU A 14 8.35 -4.16 16.80
C LEU A 14 9.07 -5.25 17.61
N LEU A 15 8.62 -5.53 18.85
CA LEU A 15 9.13 -6.64 19.65
C LEU A 15 8.73 -8.00 19.05
N LEU A 16 7.53 -8.10 18.49
CA LEU A 16 7.06 -9.29 17.77
C LEU A 16 7.88 -9.55 16.50
N ASP A 17 8.29 -8.51 15.78
CA ASP A 17 9.24 -8.62 14.65
C ASP A 17 10.59 -9.20 15.11
N LEU A 18 11.10 -8.77 16.28
CA LEU A 18 12.39 -9.25 16.80
C LEU A 18 12.41 -10.75 17.07
N ILE A 19 11.26 -11.34 17.40
CA ILE A 19 11.11 -12.78 17.64
C ILE A 19 10.59 -13.56 16.41
N LEU A 20 10.57 -12.92 15.23
CA LEU A 20 10.23 -13.54 13.94
C LEU A 20 8.84 -14.21 13.91
N ILE A 21 7.87 -13.68 14.68
CA ILE A 21 6.53 -14.27 14.70
C ILE A 21 5.82 -14.10 13.34
N GLY A 22 6.12 -13.00 12.63
CA GLY A 22 5.61 -12.74 11.28
C GLY A 22 6.09 -13.78 10.29
N ASP A 23 7.41 -14.04 10.26
CA ASP A 23 8.01 -15.05 9.41
C ASP A 23 7.47 -16.46 9.71
N LEU A 24 7.30 -16.80 10.99
CA LEU A 24 6.70 -18.07 11.39
C LEU A 24 5.24 -18.19 10.91
N TYR A 25 4.45 -17.13 11.09
CA TYR A 25 3.09 -17.09 10.57
C TYR A 25 3.06 -17.26 9.05
N GLU A 26 3.92 -16.56 8.32
CA GLU A 26 3.97 -16.61 6.85
C GLU A 26 4.38 -17.99 6.35
N MET A 27 5.40 -18.59 6.95
CA MET A 27 5.85 -19.94 6.64
C MET A 27 4.71 -20.95 6.82
N LEU A 28 4.03 -20.93 7.97
CA LEU A 28 2.93 -21.86 8.26
C LEU A 28 1.72 -21.62 7.35
N SER A 29 1.33 -20.36 7.16
CA SER A 29 0.23 -19.97 6.28
C SER A 29 0.51 -20.41 4.83
N ASN A 30 1.73 -20.19 4.33
CA ASN A 30 2.12 -20.57 2.98
C ASN A 30 2.17 -22.09 2.80
N ALA A 31 2.60 -22.84 3.82
CA ALA A 31 2.58 -24.30 3.78
C ALA A 31 1.15 -24.86 3.71
N ILE A 32 0.19 -24.23 4.38
CA ILE A 32 -1.21 -24.69 4.41
C ILE A 32 -1.96 -24.27 3.15
N LYS A 33 -1.80 -23.02 2.72
CA LYS A 33 -2.59 -22.43 1.63
C LYS A 33 -1.97 -22.64 0.25
N ALA A 34 -0.65 -22.86 0.19
CA ALA A 34 0.13 -22.93 -1.04
C ALA A 34 -0.19 -21.78 -2.01
N PRO A 35 -0.03 -20.51 -1.59
CA PRO A 35 -0.28 -19.37 -2.46
C PRO A 35 0.75 -19.34 -3.60
N ARG A 36 0.34 -18.82 -4.75
CA ARG A 36 1.21 -18.75 -5.92
C ARG A 36 2.12 -17.53 -5.88
N GLU A 37 3.19 -17.55 -6.65
CA GLU A 37 3.99 -16.36 -6.93
C GLU A 37 3.24 -15.39 -7.86
N LEU A 38 3.74 -14.15 -7.94
CA LEU A 38 3.31 -13.23 -8.99
C LEU A 38 3.67 -13.81 -10.36
N THR A 39 2.75 -13.71 -11.31
CA THR A 39 3.03 -14.01 -12.70
C THR A 39 3.97 -12.96 -13.30
N ALA A 40 4.67 -13.30 -14.38
CA ALA A 40 5.52 -12.35 -15.09
C ALA A 40 4.79 -11.05 -15.52
N THR A 41 3.49 -11.16 -15.83
CA THR A 41 2.65 -10.00 -16.17
C THR A 41 2.38 -9.12 -14.95
N GLU A 42 2.02 -9.72 -13.81
CA GLU A 42 1.76 -9.00 -12.55
C GLU A 42 3.04 -8.33 -12.02
N GLU A 43 4.18 -9.02 -12.09
CA GLU A 43 5.48 -8.44 -11.73
C GLU A 43 5.84 -7.27 -12.65
N LYS A 44 5.63 -7.41 -13.97
CA LYS A 44 5.86 -6.32 -14.93
C LYS A 44 4.97 -5.11 -14.65
N ILE A 45 3.70 -5.34 -14.27
CA ILE A 45 2.79 -4.27 -13.84
C ILE A 45 3.34 -3.57 -12.61
N ALA A 46 3.73 -4.33 -11.59
CA ALA A 46 4.27 -3.79 -10.34
C ALA A 46 5.55 -2.99 -10.56
N LYS A 47 6.48 -3.49 -11.39
CA LYS A 47 7.76 -2.83 -11.69
C LYS A 47 7.60 -1.47 -12.36
N ARG A 48 6.48 -1.19 -13.04
CA ARG A 48 6.20 0.16 -13.58
C ARG A 48 6.07 1.21 -12.47
N LEU A 49 5.51 0.83 -11.33
CA LEU A 49 5.34 1.74 -10.21
C LEU A 49 6.52 1.67 -9.24
N PHE A 50 6.85 0.47 -8.77
CA PHE A 50 7.78 0.26 -7.66
C PHE A 50 9.25 0.11 -8.07
N GLY A 51 9.55 -0.10 -9.36
CA GLY A 51 10.92 -0.42 -9.78
C GLY A 51 11.42 -1.68 -9.06
N ASP A 52 12.54 -1.56 -8.34
CA ASP A 52 13.11 -2.64 -7.51
C ASP A 52 12.82 -2.47 -6.00
N ALA A 53 11.91 -1.56 -5.62
CA ALA A 53 11.59 -1.28 -4.22
C ALA A 53 10.86 -2.43 -3.49
N LEU A 54 10.31 -3.39 -4.24
CA LEU A 54 9.63 -4.56 -3.70
C LEU A 54 10.51 -5.81 -3.82
N ARG A 55 10.49 -6.65 -2.79
CA ARG A 55 11.09 -8.00 -2.80
C ARG A 55 10.14 -8.97 -3.48
N TYR A 56 9.99 -8.87 -4.79
CA TYR A 56 9.04 -9.64 -5.61
C TYR A 56 9.07 -11.15 -5.33
N GLN A 57 10.25 -11.71 -5.12
CA GLN A 57 10.48 -13.12 -4.79
C GLN A 57 9.82 -13.59 -3.49
N LEU A 58 9.48 -12.68 -2.56
CA LEU A 58 8.72 -13.01 -1.35
C LEU A 58 7.22 -12.88 -1.52
N ILE A 59 6.76 -12.11 -2.50
CA ILE A 59 5.33 -11.79 -2.66
C ILE A 59 4.58 -13.03 -3.10
N ARG A 60 3.43 -13.28 -2.45
CA ARG A 60 2.55 -14.41 -2.76
C ARG A 60 1.12 -13.94 -2.94
N LEU A 61 0.36 -14.65 -3.78
CA LEU A 61 -1.06 -14.40 -4.03
C LEU A 61 -1.89 -15.65 -3.68
N ASP A 62 -2.74 -15.53 -2.66
CA ASP A 62 -3.75 -16.51 -2.27
C ASP A 62 -5.12 -16.12 -2.87
N GLU A 63 -5.42 -16.61 -4.08
CA GLU A 63 -6.70 -16.34 -4.77
C GLU A 63 -7.85 -17.23 -4.27
N LYS A 64 -7.62 -18.03 -3.22
CA LYS A 64 -8.56 -19.02 -2.68
C LYS A 64 -9.09 -18.63 -1.29
N ALA A 65 -8.94 -17.37 -0.88
CA ALA A 65 -9.29 -16.87 0.45
C ALA A 65 -10.82 -16.76 0.68
N LYS A 66 -11.50 -17.91 0.71
CA LYS A 66 -12.97 -18.01 0.76
C LYS A 66 -13.60 -17.39 2.00
N LEU A 67 -12.97 -17.52 3.17
CA LEU A 67 -13.60 -17.17 4.45
C LEU A 67 -13.74 -15.66 4.65
N VAL A 68 -12.76 -14.88 4.17
CA VAL A 68 -12.72 -13.43 4.38
C VAL A 68 -13.09 -12.70 3.09
N CYS A 69 -12.45 -13.02 1.97
CA CYS A 69 -12.56 -12.27 0.72
C CYS A 69 -13.89 -12.54 0.00
N LYS A 70 -14.32 -13.79 -0.12
CA LYS A 70 -15.56 -14.13 -0.84
C LYS A 70 -16.83 -13.45 -0.30
N PRO A 71 -17.15 -13.49 1.01
CA PRO A 71 -18.38 -12.89 1.51
C PRO A 71 -18.36 -11.36 1.50
N ARG A 72 -17.17 -10.74 1.50
CA ARG A 72 -17.00 -9.29 1.59
C ARG A 72 -16.67 -8.62 0.25
N GLY A 73 -16.25 -9.38 -0.75
CA GLY A 73 -15.78 -8.84 -2.03
C GLY A 73 -14.48 -8.02 -1.91
N ILE A 74 -13.62 -8.35 -0.93
CA ILE A 74 -12.39 -7.60 -0.64
C ILE A 74 -11.13 -8.42 -0.93
N ALA A 75 -10.02 -7.74 -1.19
CA ALA A 75 -8.67 -8.27 -1.02
C ALA A 75 -8.05 -7.69 0.27
N TYR A 76 -7.01 -8.35 0.78
CA TYR A 76 -6.22 -7.80 1.89
C TYR A 76 -4.82 -8.39 1.93
N VAL A 77 -3.90 -7.65 2.55
CA VAL A 77 -2.52 -8.09 2.78
C VAL A 77 -2.34 -8.55 4.23
N SER A 78 -1.74 -9.74 4.41
CA SER A 78 -1.29 -10.18 5.72
C SER A 78 0.13 -9.70 6.03
N LEU A 79 1.09 -10.02 5.14
CA LEU A 79 2.52 -9.71 5.22
C LEU A 79 3.05 -9.56 3.78
N PHE A 80 3.83 -10.52 3.25
CA PHE A 80 4.12 -10.60 1.82
C PHE A 80 3.01 -11.31 1.01
N THR A 81 2.04 -11.92 1.69
CA THR A 81 0.89 -12.57 1.05
C THR A 81 -0.30 -11.63 0.87
N ILE A 82 -0.72 -11.46 -0.39
CA ILE A 82 -1.97 -10.83 -0.80
C ILE A 82 -3.06 -11.92 -0.87
N ASN A 83 -4.21 -11.70 -0.24
CA ASN A 83 -5.33 -12.64 -0.19
C ASN A 83 -6.52 -12.09 -0.97
N SER A 84 -7.07 -12.87 -1.89
CA SER A 84 -8.23 -12.52 -2.70
C SER A 84 -9.15 -13.72 -2.94
N TRP A 85 -10.32 -13.47 -3.54
CA TRP A 85 -11.17 -14.53 -4.07
C TRP A 85 -11.28 -14.38 -5.59
N GLY A 86 -10.40 -15.08 -6.31
CA GLY A 86 -10.20 -14.92 -7.75
C GLY A 86 -9.15 -13.88 -8.12
N ALA A 87 -9.00 -13.66 -9.44
CA ALA A 87 -8.00 -12.78 -10.01
C ALA A 87 -8.28 -11.31 -9.67
N LEU A 88 -7.20 -10.57 -9.39
CA LEU A 88 -7.26 -9.14 -9.13
C LEU A 88 -7.19 -8.33 -10.43
N SER A 89 -7.91 -7.22 -10.48
CA SER A 89 -7.66 -6.20 -11.51
C SER A 89 -6.26 -5.61 -11.32
N SER A 90 -5.64 -5.09 -12.39
CA SER A 90 -4.30 -4.47 -12.26
C SER A 90 -4.28 -3.30 -11.27
N ARG A 91 -5.37 -2.51 -11.18
CA ARG A 91 -5.47 -1.40 -10.22
C ARG A 91 -5.54 -1.94 -8.78
N THR A 92 -6.39 -2.93 -8.53
CA THR A 92 -6.48 -3.56 -7.20
C THR A 92 -5.18 -4.24 -6.81
N LEU A 93 -4.51 -4.91 -7.74
CA LEU A 93 -3.19 -5.48 -7.49
C LEU A 93 -2.18 -4.41 -7.06
N ILE A 94 -2.14 -3.25 -7.75
CA ILE A 94 -1.26 -2.15 -7.35
C ILE A 94 -1.61 -1.64 -5.95
N HIS A 95 -2.89 -1.47 -5.65
CA HIS A 95 -3.35 -1.08 -4.31
C HIS A 95 -2.83 -2.04 -3.22
N GLU A 96 -3.03 -3.35 -3.39
CA GLU A 96 -2.53 -4.35 -2.43
C GLU A 96 -1.00 -4.41 -2.39
N LEU A 97 -0.31 -4.16 -3.50
CA LEU A 97 1.16 -4.10 -3.50
C LEU A 97 1.71 -2.89 -2.75
N VAL A 98 0.95 -1.78 -2.64
CA VAL A 98 1.34 -0.67 -1.76
C VAL A 98 1.32 -1.12 -0.31
N HIS A 99 0.34 -1.93 0.09
CA HIS A 99 0.30 -2.51 1.42
C HIS A 99 1.47 -3.44 1.70
N VAL A 100 1.89 -4.24 0.72
CA VAL A 100 3.14 -5.03 0.83
C VAL A 100 4.35 -4.11 0.97
N TRP A 101 4.43 -3.03 0.19
CA TRP A 101 5.51 -2.04 0.29
C TRP A 101 5.53 -1.34 1.66
N GLN A 102 4.36 -1.03 2.23
CA GLN A 102 4.22 -0.47 3.58
C GLN A 102 4.69 -1.47 4.63
N TYR A 103 4.30 -2.74 4.52
CA TYR A 103 4.76 -3.81 5.41
C TYR A 103 6.28 -3.98 5.39
N GLN A 104 6.91 -4.00 4.21
CA GLN A 104 8.38 -4.09 4.10
C GLN A 104 9.13 -2.99 4.87
N ARG A 105 8.50 -1.82 5.04
CA ARG A 105 9.11 -0.63 5.63
C ARG A 105 8.79 -0.48 7.11
N LEU A 106 7.58 -0.87 7.51
CA LEU A 106 7.08 -0.69 8.86
C LEU A 106 7.15 -1.97 9.71
N GLY A 107 7.47 -3.12 9.08
CA GLY A 107 7.37 -4.42 9.72
C GLY A 107 5.95 -4.71 10.19
N LEU A 108 5.79 -5.50 11.23
CA LEU A 108 4.48 -5.83 11.79
C LEU A 108 3.72 -4.61 12.35
N ALA A 109 4.39 -3.49 12.63
CA ALA A 109 3.72 -2.25 13.03
C ALA A 109 2.80 -1.68 11.93
N TYR A 110 2.99 -2.12 10.68
CA TYR A 110 2.06 -1.88 9.57
C TYR A 110 0.62 -2.29 9.92
N ILE A 111 0.42 -3.48 10.51
CA ILE A 111 -0.90 -4.08 10.73
C ILE A 111 -1.86 -3.16 11.51
N PRO A 112 -1.51 -2.70 12.73
CA PRO A 112 -2.40 -1.81 13.46
C PRO A 112 -2.59 -0.45 12.77
N LEU A 113 -1.57 0.06 12.07
CA LEU A 113 -1.65 1.34 11.38
C LEU A 113 -2.60 1.28 10.18
N ALA A 114 -2.57 0.20 9.40
CA ALA A 114 -3.46 -0.02 8.27
C ALA A 114 -4.91 -0.16 8.74
N LEU A 115 -5.15 -0.96 9.80
CA LEU A 115 -6.48 -1.10 10.39
C LEU A 115 -7.04 0.22 10.93
N LEU A 116 -6.19 1.09 11.49
CA LEU A 116 -6.60 2.42 11.92
C LEU A 116 -6.92 3.34 10.73
N ALA A 117 -6.13 3.27 9.66
CA ALA A 117 -6.37 4.01 8.43
C ALA A 117 -7.71 3.61 7.78
N GLN A 118 -7.97 2.29 7.66
CA GLN A 118 -9.21 1.76 7.10
C GLN A 118 -10.46 2.15 7.90
N LYS A 119 -10.32 2.29 9.22
CA LYS A 119 -11.41 2.71 10.13
C LYS A 119 -11.51 4.22 10.32
N SER A 120 -10.62 5.00 9.71
CA SER A 120 -10.65 6.46 9.80
C SER A 120 -11.87 7.02 9.06
N LYS A 121 -12.24 8.25 9.40
CA LYS A 121 -13.38 8.92 8.75
C LYS A 121 -13.11 9.15 7.26
N GLU A 122 -11.86 9.46 6.93
CA GLU A 122 -11.39 9.73 5.58
C GLU A 122 -11.22 8.42 4.79
N GLY A 123 -10.79 7.32 5.43
CA GLY A 123 -10.68 6.01 4.80
C GLY A 123 -9.85 6.07 3.51
N TYR A 124 -10.49 5.73 2.39
CA TYR A 124 -9.94 5.76 1.03
C TYR A 124 -9.93 7.16 0.40
N ASP A 125 -10.75 8.10 0.89
CA ASP A 125 -10.88 9.42 0.30
C ASP A 125 -9.69 10.30 0.70
N TYR A 126 -8.81 10.57 -0.27
CA TYR A 126 -7.66 11.46 -0.10
C TYR A 126 -7.95 12.91 -0.51
N GLY A 127 -9.19 13.26 -0.88
CA GLY A 127 -9.60 14.62 -1.25
C GLY A 127 -9.28 15.03 -2.69
N GLY A 128 -8.89 14.08 -3.55
CA GLY A 128 -8.65 14.30 -4.98
C GLY A 128 -7.49 15.27 -5.29
N THR A 129 -7.48 15.81 -6.51
CA THR A 129 -6.40 16.67 -7.03
C THR A 129 -6.13 17.90 -6.15
N ALA A 130 -7.18 18.51 -5.59
CA ALA A 130 -7.03 19.69 -4.74
C ALA A 130 -6.22 19.40 -3.47
N ALA A 131 -6.45 18.25 -2.83
CA ALA A 131 -5.68 17.82 -1.67
C ALA A 131 -4.21 17.51 -2.03
N LEU A 132 -3.97 16.90 -3.19
CA LEU A 132 -2.62 16.63 -3.71
C LEU A 132 -1.84 17.93 -3.96
N ILE A 133 -2.45 18.91 -4.63
CA ILE A 133 -1.85 20.23 -4.89
C ILE A 133 -1.53 20.95 -3.58
N ASN A 134 -2.47 20.95 -2.63
CA ASN A 134 -2.28 21.61 -1.34
C ASN A 134 -1.16 20.95 -0.53
N ALA A 135 -1.12 19.61 -0.51
CA ALA A 135 -0.07 18.86 0.18
C ALA A 135 1.30 19.17 -0.42
N LYS A 136 1.44 19.07 -1.75
CA LYS A 136 2.69 19.38 -2.46
C LYS A 136 3.13 20.83 -2.26
N SER A 137 2.21 21.79 -2.35
CA SER A 137 2.50 23.22 -2.14
C SER A 137 2.95 23.54 -0.72
N ALA A 138 2.51 22.75 0.25
CA ALA A 138 2.96 22.83 1.65
C ALA A 138 4.26 22.02 1.91
N GLY A 139 4.87 21.42 0.88
CA GLY A 139 6.09 20.62 1.00
C GLY A 139 5.87 19.22 1.56
N PHE A 140 4.63 18.71 1.57
CA PHE A 140 4.32 17.37 2.04
C PHE A 140 4.48 16.32 0.94
N GLY A 141 4.86 15.11 1.35
CA GLY A 141 4.98 13.93 0.51
C GLY A 141 3.90 12.88 0.78
N LEU A 142 4.06 11.68 0.22
CA LEU A 142 3.11 10.59 0.33
C LEU A 142 2.84 10.19 1.80
N ALA A 143 3.85 10.33 2.66
CA ALA A 143 3.75 10.04 4.09
C ALA A 143 2.79 10.95 4.87
N SER A 144 2.33 12.07 4.30
CA SER A 144 1.30 12.91 4.95
C SER A 144 -0.10 12.31 4.88
N PHE A 145 -0.31 11.33 3.99
CA PHE A 145 -1.56 10.61 3.82
C PHE A 145 -1.58 9.36 4.69
N ASN A 146 -2.78 8.92 5.10
CA ASN A 146 -2.94 7.66 5.81
C ASN A 146 -2.61 6.46 4.90
N LEU A 147 -2.38 5.27 5.45
CA LEU A 147 -1.90 4.12 4.65
C LEU A 147 -2.85 3.68 3.53
N GLU A 148 -4.16 3.78 3.73
CA GLU A 148 -5.17 3.47 2.69
C GLU A 148 -5.19 4.54 1.60
N GLN A 149 -5.12 5.82 1.98
CA GLN A 149 -5.00 6.93 1.04
C GLN A 149 -3.72 6.83 0.19
N GLN A 150 -2.59 6.41 0.79
CA GLN A 150 -1.37 6.16 0.03
C GLN A 150 -1.56 5.06 -1.00
N ALA A 151 -2.19 3.94 -0.62
CA ALA A 151 -2.51 2.85 -1.54
C ALA A 151 -3.40 3.35 -2.69
N GLU A 152 -4.36 4.21 -2.39
CA GLU A 152 -5.31 4.68 -3.38
C GLU A 152 -4.78 5.75 -4.33
N ILE A 153 -3.98 6.70 -3.83
CA ILE A 153 -3.24 7.67 -4.67
C ILE A 153 -2.39 6.94 -5.71
N LEU A 154 -1.68 5.89 -5.30
CA LEU A 154 -0.78 5.15 -6.18
C LEU A 154 -1.52 4.22 -7.16
N ALA A 155 -2.65 3.65 -6.73
CA ALA A 155 -3.53 2.89 -7.61
C ALA A 155 -4.17 3.78 -8.68
N ASP A 156 -4.58 5.00 -8.32
CA ASP A 156 -5.10 5.99 -9.26
C ASP A 156 -4.03 6.47 -10.24
N TYR A 157 -2.81 6.75 -9.76
CA TYR A 157 -1.67 7.06 -10.64
C TYR A 157 -1.45 5.98 -11.69
N TYR A 158 -1.46 4.71 -11.27
CA TYR A 158 -1.34 3.59 -12.20
C TYR A 158 -2.50 3.54 -13.20
N ALA A 159 -3.75 3.71 -12.75
CA ALA A 159 -4.92 3.70 -13.63
C ALA A 159 -4.80 4.80 -14.70
N GLU A 160 -4.43 6.01 -14.31
CA GLU A 160 -4.24 7.14 -15.22
C GLU A 160 -3.08 6.92 -16.20
N LEU A 161 -1.96 6.32 -15.76
CA LEU A 161 -0.86 5.95 -16.65
C LEU A 161 -1.30 4.97 -17.75
N MET A 162 -2.23 4.06 -17.42
CA MET A 162 -2.77 3.09 -18.38
C MET A 162 -3.82 3.72 -19.32
N HIS A 163 -4.62 4.68 -18.85
CA HIS A 163 -5.59 5.40 -19.67
C HIS A 163 -4.94 6.37 -20.67
N THR A 164 -3.86 7.04 -20.27
CA THR A 164 -3.15 8.06 -21.07
C THR A 164 -2.42 7.49 -22.28
N SER A 165 -2.26 6.17 -22.35
CA SER A 165 -1.77 5.45 -23.52
C SER A 165 -2.76 5.46 -24.71
N SER A 166 -4.01 5.95 -24.52
CA SER A 166 -5.10 5.76 -25.50
C SER A 166 -5.84 7.02 -26.02
N SER A 167 -5.54 8.25 -25.58
CA SER A 167 -6.00 9.58 -26.09
C SER A 167 -6.25 10.53 -24.91
N ARG A 168 -5.61 11.72 -24.86
CA ARG A 168 -5.63 12.62 -23.68
C ARG A 168 -6.35 13.95 -23.94
N LYS A 169 -7.17 14.39 -22.96
CA LYS A 169 -7.67 15.77 -22.85
C LYS A 169 -6.79 16.59 -21.88
N PRO A 170 -6.61 17.91 -22.09
CA PRO A 170 -5.64 18.75 -21.35
C PRO A 170 -5.83 18.79 -19.83
N THR A 171 -7.07 18.72 -19.32
CA THR A 171 -7.37 18.77 -17.88
C THR A 171 -6.87 17.55 -17.10
N MET A 172 -6.52 16.46 -17.79
CA MET A 172 -5.95 15.23 -17.20
C MET A 172 -4.42 15.27 -17.13
N GLU A 173 -3.78 16.30 -17.70
CA GLU A 173 -2.33 16.45 -17.71
C GLU A 173 -1.83 16.97 -16.35
N ASP A 174 -2.52 17.97 -15.79
CA ASP A 174 -2.23 18.51 -14.46
C ASP A 174 -2.40 17.44 -13.37
N HIS A 175 -3.49 16.69 -13.38
CA HIS A 175 -3.76 15.69 -12.34
C HIS A 175 -2.71 14.58 -12.28
N VAL A 176 -2.27 14.07 -13.45
CA VAL A 176 -1.25 13.01 -13.50
C VAL A 176 0.11 13.52 -13.05
N SER A 177 0.45 14.77 -13.35
CA SER A 177 1.69 15.38 -12.85
C SER A 177 1.71 15.49 -11.32
N GLU A 178 0.55 15.73 -10.70
CA GLU A 178 0.41 15.75 -9.25
C GLU A 178 0.55 14.35 -8.65
N LEU A 179 -0.10 13.35 -9.24
CA LEU A 179 0.04 11.96 -8.83
C LEU A 179 1.48 11.43 -9.01
N GLU A 180 2.16 11.82 -10.09
CA GLU A 180 3.54 11.42 -10.38
C GLU A 180 4.52 11.89 -9.30
N TYR A 181 4.33 13.11 -8.77
CA TYR A 181 5.12 13.63 -7.66
C TYR A 181 5.11 12.68 -6.46
N PHE A 182 3.93 12.18 -6.07
CA PHE A 182 3.79 11.24 -4.95
C PHE A 182 4.29 9.83 -5.31
N ALA A 183 4.02 9.36 -6.53
CA ALA A 183 4.44 8.05 -7.00
C ALA A 183 5.96 7.91 -7.09
N SER A 184 6.68 8.99 -7.40
CA SER A 184 8.14 8.99 -7.48
C SER A 184 8.82 8.62 -6.15
N GLN A 185 8.17 8.88 -5.01
CA GLN A 185 8.70 8.67 -3.66
C GLN A 185 8.75 7.18 -3.27
N VAL A 186 8.00 6.34 -3.98
CA VAL A 186 7.97 4.88 -3.77
C VAL A 186 9.16 4.19 -4.44
N ARG A 187 9.73 4.82 -5.48
CA ARG A 187 10.85 4.28 -6.26
C ARG A 187 12.22 4.55 -5.63
N SER A 188 12.37 5.61 -4.84
CA SER A 188 13.68 5.98 -4.28
C SER A 188 13.93 5.29 -2.94
N PRO A 189 15.16 4.78 -2.70
CA PRO A 189 15.57 4.36 -1.36
C PRO A 189 15.72 5.54 -0.38
N GLU A 190 15.71 6.80 -0.82
CA GLU A 190 15.85 7.96 0.08
C GLU A 190 14.57 8.29 0.86
N SER A 191 13.40 7.84 0.41
CA SER A 191 12.15 7.96 1.17
C SER A 191 12.16 7.16 2.48
N GLN A 192 13.21 6.37 2.75
CA GLN A 192 13.37 5.47 3.90
C GLN A 192 13.39 6.15 5.28
N ASN A 193 13.52 7.48 5.38
CA ASN A 193 13.76 8.18 6.66
C ASN A 193 12.63 9.11 7.15
N GLU A 194 11.50 9.23 6.44
CA GLU A 194 10.39 10.09 6.88
C GLU A 194 9.31 9.31 7.61
N PHE A 195 9.37 9.32 8.95
CA PHE A 195 8.31 8.77 9.81
C PHE A 195 7.05 9.66 9.78
N PRO A 196 5.86 9.11 9.54
CA PRO A 196 4.61 9.87 9.57
C PRO A 196 4.19 10.10 11.02
N GLY A 197 4.65 11.21 11.61
CA GLY A 197 4.45 11.50 13.03
C GLY A 197 3.98 12.91 13.38
N ARG A 198 3.70 13.77 12.40
CA ARG A 198 3.26 15.15 12.71
C ARG A 198 2.06 15.54 11.85
N LYS A 199 0.86 15.20 12.34
CA LYS A 199 -0.33 15.98 11.99
C LYS A 199 -0.11 17.40 12.51
N VAL A 200 -0.04 18.37 11.61
CA VAL A 200 -0.27 19.76 11.97
C VAL A 200 -1.77 19.91 12.18
N SER A 201 -2.11 20.55 13.30
CA SER A 201 -3.45 20.86 13.82
C SER A 201 -4.48 21.28 12.78
#